data_AF-A0A974WWL1-F1
#
_entry.id   AF-A0A974WWL1-F1
#
_cell.length_a   1.000
_cell.length_b   1.000
_cell.length_c   1.000
_cell.angle_alpha   90.00
_cell.angle_beta   90.00
_cell.angle_gamma   90.00
#
_symmetry.space_group_name_H-M   'P 1'
#
loop_
_entity.id
_entity.type
_entity.pdbx_description
1 polymer ?
#
loop_
_entity_poly.entity_id
_entity_poly.type
_entity_poly.pdbx_seq_one_letter_code
_entity_poly.pdbx_strand_id
1 'polypeptide(L)'
;MFKMLSDFFAGIKTFFSGIKLFYGNWRYWHYAIIPMLIILLLYGLGIWAYFEYLNPWLLSLLPDPSAHAAWLKYFIYPLRWLTATAAFLAGFSILLLGVTTIYTIFSSPFFDTMVAKIEKNEFSFKYYEPRGWKFIVFMFHSIYDSAVLNLITIFWTIVLFPLSFFVPVAGPVLYAAVVGYFFALSFLVYSAEHRCIRRRQYKLFLRGNRVKVLGFGLAAYILSLIPFAMILLLPAAVTGATVLFNRCLDTGKQN
;
A
#
# COMPACT_ATOMS: atom_id res chain seq x y z
N MET A 1 22.79 -11.69 -21.87
CA MET A 1 21.56 -12.41 -21.43
C MET A 1 21.72 -13.03 -20.04
N PHE A 2 22.77 -13.81 -19.77
CA PHE A 2 22.99 -14.48 -18.48
C PHE A 2 22.99 -13.55 -17.25
N LYS A 3 23.65 -12.38 -17.34
CA LYS A 3 23.70 -11.38 -16.25
C LYS A 3 22.31 -10.82 -15.90
N MET A 4 21.45 -10.61 -16.90
CA MET A 4 20.09 -10.08 -16.68
C MET A 4 19.21 -11.13 -15.99
N LEU A 5 19.30 -12.39 -16.41
CA LEU A 5 18.62 -13.50 -15.75
C LEU A 5 19.09 -13.65 -14.29
N SER A 6 20.40 -13.63 -14.03
CA SER A 6 20.92 -13.70 -12.66
C SER A 6 20.47 -12.51 -11.81
N ASP A 7 20.42 -11.30 -12.38
CA ASP A 7 19.93 -10.10 -11.68
C ASP A 7 18.44 -10.22 -11.35
N PHE A 8 17.63 -10.74 -12.27
CA PHE A 8 16.20 -10.97 -12.05
C PHE A 8 15.96 -11.96 -10.90
N PHE A 9 16.62 -13.12 -10.93
CA PHE A 9 16.52 -14.12 -9.86
C PHE A 9 17.12 -13.61 -8.54
N ALA A 10 18.15 -12.76 -8.57
CA ALA A 10 18.66 -12.11 -7.37
C ALA A 10 17.62 -11.17 -6.74
N GLY A 11 16.84 -10.46 -7.55
CA GLY A 11 15.69 -9.66 -7.09
C GLY A 11 14.64 -10.52 -6.38
N ILE A 12 14.21 -11.60 -7.01
CA ILE A 12 13.26 -12.57 -6.42
C ILE A 12 13.81 -13.15 -5.11
N LYS A 13 15.07 -13.60 -5.10
CA LYS A 13 15.71 -14.16 -3.90
C LYS A 13 15.78 -13.14 -2.78
N THR A 14 15.97 -11.86 -3.09
CA THR A 14 16.01 -10.79 -2.10
C THR A 14 14.64 -10.54 -1.47
N PHE A 15 13.56 -10.66 -2.24
CA PHE A 15 12.19 -10.62 -1.70
C PHE A 15 11.96 -11.71 -0.65
N PHE A 16 12.26 -12.97 -0.98
CA PHE A 16 12.14 -14.08 -0.02
C PHE A 16 13.12 -13.96 1.15
N SER A 17 14.31 -13.40 0.94
CA SER A 17 15.25 -13.08 2.02
C SER A 17 14.66 -12.03 2.98
N GLY A 18 13.93 -11.04 2.47
CA GLY A 18 13.22 -10.04 3.26
C GLY A 18 12.10 -10.64 4.09
N ILE A 19 11.31 -11.54 3.50
CA ILE A 19 10.31 -12.35 4.21
C ILE A 19 10.98 -13.12 5.35
N LYS A 20 12.04 -13.88 5.06
CA LYS A 20 12.75 -14.66 6.08
C LYS A 20 13.30 -13.77 7.20
N LEU A 21 13.83 -12.60 6.86
CA LEU A 21 14.37 -11.64 7.84
C LEU A 21 13.28 -11.06 8.75
N PHE A 22 12.11 -10.73 8.18
CA PHE A 22 10.99 -10.19 8.94
C PHE A 22 10.39 -11.24 9.88
N TYR A 23 10.06 -12.43 9.37
CA TYR A 23 9.46 -13.50 10.18
C TYR A 23 10.45 -14.13 11.17
N GLY A 24 11.75 -14.11 10.88
CA GLY A 24 12.78 -14.61 11.79
C GLY A 24 13.06 -13.70 12.98
N ASN A 25 12.69 -12.42 12.91
CA ASN A 25 13.02 -11.44 13.94
C ASN A 25 11.74 -10.88 14.59
N TRP A 26 11.36 -11.45 15.73
CA TRP A 26 10.21 -10.99 16.52
C TRP A 26 10.24 -9.49 16.84
N ARG A 27 11.43 -8.90 16.95
CA ARG A 27 11.64 -7.46 17.18
C ARG A 27 11.17 -6.56 16.04
N TYR A 28 10.79 -7.08 14.88
CA TYR A 28 10.18 -6.24 13.84
C TYR A 28 8.65 -6.34 13.83
N TRP A 29 8.08 -7.35 14.50
CA TRP A 29 6.65 -7.64 14.45
C TRP A 29 5.80 -6.57 15.09
N HIS A 30 6.26 -5.93 16.16
CA HIS A 30 5.51 -4.85 16.80
C HIS A 30 5.30 -3.65 15.87
N TYR A 31 6.20 -3.38 14.91
CA TYR A 31 5.99 -2.33 13.92
C TYR A 31 4.89 -2.67 12.89
N ALA A 32 4.58 -3.95 12.69
CA ALA A 32 3.50 -4.40 11.82
C ALA A 32 2.17 -4.60 12.59
N ILE A 33 2.24 -5.15 13.79
CA ILE A 33 1.07 -5.45 14.61
C ILE A 33 0.38 -4.18 15.09
N ILE A 34 1.13 -3.15 15.50
CA ILE A 34 0.54 -1.90 16.00
C ILE A 34 -0.38 -1.24 14.94
N PRO A 35 0.06 -0.95 13.70
CA PRO A 35 -0.83 -0.39 12.68
C PRO A 35 -1.99 -1.34 12.34
N MET A 36 -1.77 -2.66 12.36
CA MET A 36 -2.83 -3.65 12.14
C MET A 36 -3.91 -3.64 13.24
N LEU A 37 -3.53 -3.46 14.51
CA LEU A 37 -4.48 -3.33 15.60
C LEU A 37 -5.23 -2.00 15.54
N ILE A 38 -4.54 -0.92 15.18
CA ILE A 38 -5.15 0.41 15.00
C ILE A 38 -6.21 0.36 13.90
N ILE A 39 -5.91 -0.22 12.73
CA ILE A 39 -6.90 -0.30 11.64
C ILE A 39 -8.08 -1.19 12.00
N LEU A 40 -7.83 -2.32 12.67
CA LEU A 40 -8.89 -3.22 13.13
C LEU A 40 -9.83 -2.50 14.10
N LEU A 41 -9.25 -1.74 15.04
CA LEU A 41 -10.01 -0.94 16.00
C LEU A 41 -10.80 0.18 15.29
N LEU A 42 -10.19 0.91 14.35
CA LEU A 42 -10.87 1.96 13.59
C LEU A 42 -12.02 1.42 12.75
N TYR A 43 -11.85 0.26 12.10
CA TYR A 43 -12.95 -0.39 11.39
C TYR A 43 -14.04 -0.87 12.34
N GLY A 44 -13.67 -1.51 13.45
CA GLY A 44 -14.63 -1.99 14.45
C GLY A 44 -15.48 -0.84 14.99
N LEU A 45 -14.84 0.25 15.42
CA LEU A 45 -15.53 1.44 15.91
C LEU A 45 -16.32 2.16 14.83
N GLY A 46 -15.78 2.26 13.61
CA GLY A 46 -16.46 2.89 12.48
C GLY A 46 -17.73 2.13 12.10
N ILE A 47 -17.64 0.82 11.94
CA ILE A 47 -18.78 -0.05 11.63
C ILE A 47 -19.82 0.03 12.76
N TRP A 48 -19.38 -0.06 14.02
CA TRP A 48 -20.27 0.08 15.17
C TRP A 48 -21.00 1.43 15.15
N ALA A 49 -20.29 2.55 15.03
CA ALA A 49 -20.87 3.88 14.98
C ALA A 49 -21.79 4.07 13.76
N TYR A 50 -21.50 3.41 12.65
CA TYR A 50 -22.33 3.45 11.46
C TYR A 50 -23.67 2.76 11.69
N PHE A 51 -23.69 1.57 12.28
CA PHE A 51 -24.93 0.87 12.57
C PHE A 51 -25.73 1.52 13.69
N GLU A 52 -25.07 2.08 14.70
CA GLU A 52 -25.72 2.69 15.86
C GLU A 52 -26.29 4.09 15.55
N TYR A 53 -25.55 4.92 14.81
CA TYR A 53 -25.91 6.34 14.63
C TYR A 53 -26.27 6.68 13.18
N LEU A 54 -25.42 6.30 12.21
CA LEU A 54 -25.57 6.79 10.83
C LEU A 54 -26.69 6.08 10.07
N ASN A 55 -26.82 4.76 10.19
CA ASN A 55 -27.82 3.98 9.48
C ASN A 55 -29.26 4.32 9.94
N PRO A 56 -29.57 4.41 11.25
CA PRO A 56 -30.89 4.85 11.70
C PRO A 56 -31.19 6.30 11.26
N TRP A 57 -30.20 7.19 11.33
CA TRP A 57 -30.34 8.57 10.85
C TRP A 57 -30.64 8.62 9.34
N LEU A 58 -29.93 7.87 8.51
CA LEU A 58 -30.20 7.75 7.07
C LEU A 58 -31.60 7.22 6.79
N LEU A 59 -32.04 6.20 7.53
CA LEU A 59 -33.39 5.62 7.38
C LEU A 59 -34.49 6.58 7.84
N SER A 60 -34.20 7.48 8.78
CA SER A 60 -35.14 8.50 9.26
C SER A 60 -35.44 9.59 8.22
N LEU A 61 -34.52 9.82 7.28
CA LEU A 61 -34.71 10.75 6.16
C LEU A 61 -35.65 10.19 5.08
N LEU A 62 -35.92 8.88 5.09
CA LEU A 62 -36.76 8.22 4.10
C LEU A 62 -38.25 8.27 4.50
N PRO A 63 -39.17 8.51 3.54
CA PRO A 63 -40.60 8.61 3.83
C PRO A 63 -41.15 7.34 4.48
N ASP A 64 -41.88 7.47 5.60
CA ASP A 64 -42.52 6.33 6.26
C ASP A 64 -43.68 5.79 5.38
N PRO A 65 -43.62 4.52 4.92
CA PRO A 65 -44.69 3.94 4.10
C PRO A 65 -46.03 3.85 4.84
N SER A 66 -46.02 3.80 6.18
CA SER A 66 -47.23 3.59 6.99
C SER A 66 -48.19 4.79 6.97
N ALA A 67 -47.67 6.01 6.75
CA ALA A 67 -48.42 7.27 6.74
C ALA A 67 -49.23 7.54 5.47
N HIS A 68 -49.14 6.67 4.46
CA HIS A 68 -49.70 6.91 3.13
C HIS A 68 -50.87 5.97 2.78
N ALA A 69 -51.70 6.36 1.81
CA ALA A 69 -52.82 5.54 1.33
C ALA A 69 -52.36 4.19 0.76
N ALA A 70 -53.20 3.15 0.85
CA ALA A 70 -52.84 1.75 0.53
C ALA A 70 -52.26 1.54 -0.88
N TRP A 71 -52.75 2.26 -1.89
CA TRP A 71 -52.26 2.17 -3.26
C TRP A 71 -50.85 2.77 -3.41
N LEU A 72 -50.55 3.85 -2.66
CA LEU A 72 -49.26 4.54 -2.70
C LEU A 72 -48.16 3.70 -2.01
N LYS A 73 -48.53 2.86 -1.04
CA LYS A 73 -47.62 1.92 -0.38
C LYS A 73 -46.92 0.97 -1.37
N TYR A 74 -47.64 0.48 -2.38
CA TYR A 74 -47.06 -0.41 -3.40
C TYR A 74 -45.91 0.22 -4.18
N PHE A 75 -45.90 1.55 -4.34
CA PHE A 75 -44.81 2.28 -4.98
C PHE A 75 -43.73 2.72 -3.98
N ILE A 76 -44.12 3.13 -2.77
CA ILE A 76 -43.20 3.63 -1.75
C ILE A 76 -42.31 2.51 -1.18
N TYR A 77 -42.83 1.30 -0.95
CA TYR A 77 -42.04 0.19 -0.41
C TYR A 77 -40.80 -0.16 -1.27
N PRO A 78 -40.94 -0.46 -2.57
CA PRO A 78 -39.78 -0.80 -3.41
C PRO A 78 -38.84 0.40 -3.57
N LEU A 79 -39.38 1.63 -3.69
CA LEU A 79 -38.56 2.83 -3.80
C LEU A 79 -37.76 3.11 -2.53
N ARG A 80 -38.39 2.96 -1.35
CA ARG A 80 -37.73 3.07 -0.04
C ARG A 80 -36.65 2.00 0.11
N TRP A 81 -36.92 0.76 -0.28
CA TRP A 81 -35.93 -0.31 -0.20
C TRP A 81 -34.73 -0.04 -1.11
N LEU A 82 -34.97 0.39 -2.35
CA LEU A 82 -33.91 0.72 -3.31
C LEU A 82 -33.08 1.92 -2.84
N THR A 83 -33.72 2.99 -2.38
CA THR A 83 -33.03 4.18 -1.86
C THR A 83 -32.29 3.91 -0.55
N ALA A 84 -32.88 3.14 0.38
CA ALA A 84 -32.21 2.71 1.61
C ALA A 84 -30.97 1.85 1.32
N THR A 85 -31.08 0.90 0.40
CA THR A 85 -29.95 0.04 0.02
C THR A 85 -28.85 0.85 -0.66
N ALA A 86 -29.21 1.78 -1.56
CA ALA A 86 -28.24 2.66 -2.20
C ALA A 86 -27.55 3.59 -1.19
N ALA A 87 -28.31 4.20 -0.27
CA ALA A 87 -27.77 5.04 0.80
C ALA A 87 -26.88 4.24 1.77
N PHE A 88 -27.26 3.00 2.08
CA PHE A 88 -26.45 2.09 2.88
C PHE A 88 -25.11 1.82 2.21
N LEU A 89 -25.13 1.37 0.95
CA LEU A 89 -23.92 1.07 0.19
C LEU A 89 -23.02 2.30 0.05
N ALA A 90 -23.60 3.47 -0.24
CA ALA A 90 -22.85 4.71 -0.36
C ALA A 90 -22.21 5.13 0.98
N GLY A 91 -23.00 5.16 2.06
CA GLY A 91 -22.52 5.54 3.39
C GLY A 91 -21.46 4.58 3.94
N PHE A 92 -21.68 3.27 3.77
CA PHE A 92 -20.73 2.25 4.17
C PHE A 92 -19.42 2.35 3.36
N SER A 93 -19.51 2.59 2.05
CA SER A 93 -18.32 2.79 1.20
C SER A 93 -17.52 4.03 1.61
N ILE A 94 -18.20 5.16 1.88
CA ILE A 94 -17.55 6.38 2.36
C ILE A 94 -16.84 6.11 3.69
N LEU A 95 -17.47 5.37 4.61
CA LEU A 95 -16.84 4.99 5.87
C LEU A 95 -15.58 4.15 5.66
N LEU A 96 -15.66 3.11 4.82
CA LEU A 96 -14.51 2.25 4.54
C LEU A 96 -13.35 3.05 3.93
N LEU A 97 -13.65 3.93 2.97
CA LEU A 97 -12.66 4.81 2.35
C LEU A 97 -12.07 5.81 3.34
N GLY A 98 -12.90 6.39 4.21
CA GLY A 98 -12.46 7.32 5.24
C GLY A 98 -11.53 6.66 6.25
N VAL A 99 -11.92 5.50 6.79
CA VAL A 99 -11.08 4.71 7.72
C VAL A 99 -9.77 4.29 7.05
N THR A 100 -9.81 3.83 5.80
CA THR A 100 -8.60 3.47 5.04
C THR A 100 -7.65 4.65 4.84
N THR A 101 -8.21 5.83 4.53
CA THR A 101 -7.43 7.06 4.33
C THR A 101 -6.72 7.46 5.61
N ILE A 102 -7.44 7.47 6.74
CA ILE A 102 -6.88 7.74 8.06
C ILE A 102 -5.78 6.72 8.36
N TYR A 103 -6.06 5.43 8.22
CA TYR A 103 -5.07 4.38 8.45
C TYR A 103 -3.79 4.58 7.65
N THR A 104 -3.90 4.92 6.37
CA THR A 104 -2.73 5.09 5.49
C THR A 104 -1.80 6.18 6.03
N ILE A 105 -2.38 7.30 6.47
CA ILE A 105 -1.66 8.41 7.09
C ILE A 105 -0.95 7.96 8.38
N PHE A 106 -1.67 7.22 9.23
CA PHE A 106 -1.13 6.75 10.51
C PHE A 106 -0.14 5.59 10.36
N SER A 107 -0.17 4.82 9.28
CA SER A 107 0.69 3.64 9.05
C SER A 107 2.10 4.00 8.59
N SER A 108 2.24 5.07 7.80
CA SER A 108 3.52 5.55 7.26
C SER A 108 4.66 5.65 8.31
N PRO A 109 4.48 6.29 9.48
CA PRO A 109 5.56 6.44 10.47
C PRO A 109 5.98 5.10 11.11
N PHE A 110 5.09 4.12 11.18
CA PHE A 110 5.46 2.78 11.69
C PHE A 110 6.35 2.05 10.69
N PHE A 111 6.09 2.18 9.40
CA PHE A 111 6.95 1.61 8.37
C PHE A 111 8.30 2.34 8.29
N ASP A 112 8.30 3.67 8.40
CA ASP A 112 9.52 4.49 8.43
C ASP A 112 10.46 4.07 9.57
N THR A 113 9.92 3.98 10.79
CA THR A 113 10.69 3.52 11.97
C THR A 113 11.16 2.08 11.86
N MET A 114 10.38 1.19 11.24
CA MET A 114 10.78 -0.19 10.96
C MET A 114 11.98 -0.23 10.01
N VAL A 115 11.92 0.50 8.90
CA VAL A 115 13.00 0.61 7.92
C VAL A 115 14.26 1.17 8.58
N ALA A 116 14.15 2.21 9.40
CA ALA A 116 15.29 2.83 10.08
C ALA A 116 15.99 1.83 11.02
N LYS A 117 15.22 0.97 11.69
CA LYS A 117 15.75 -0.07 12.57
C LYS A 117 16.49 -1.15 11.78
N ILE A 118 15.93 -1.57 10.65
CA ILE A 118 16.54 -2.57 9.76
C ILE A 118 17.85 -2.01 9.19
N GLU A 119 17.85 -0.77 8.70
CA GLU A 119 19.06 -0.12 8.17
C GLU A 119 20.17 0.02 9.22
N LYS A 120 19.78 0.29 10.46
CA LYS A 120 20.72 0.35 11.60
C LYS A 120 21.31 -1.02 11.94
N ASN A 121 20.48 -2.05 12.02
CA ASN A 121 20.90 -3.38 12.49
C ASN A 121 21.65 -4.17 11.41
N GLU A 122 21.19 -4.11 10.16
CA GLU A 122 21.72 -4.94 9.06
C GLU A 122 22.81 -4.23 8.25
N PHE A 123 22.75 -2.90 8.14
CA PHE A 123 23.63 -2.12 7.26
C PHE A 123 24.46 -1.07 8.01
N SER A 124 24.42 -1.07 9.35
CA SER A 124 25.12 -0.10 10.21
C SER A 124 24.84 1.37 9.87
N PHE A 125 23.74 1.65 9.17
CA PHE A 125 23.38 3.00 8.80
C PHE A 125 22.49 3.62 9.87
N LYS A 126 22.95 4.70 10.47
CA LYS A 126 22.16 5.48 11.41
C LYS A 126 21.39 6.55 10.64
N TYR A 127 20.12 6.28 10.39
CA TYR A 127 19.18 7.33 10.04
C TYR A 127 18.96 8.25 11.26
N TYR A 128 19.18 9.55 11.09
CA TYR A 128 18.87 10.54 12.12
C TYR A 128 17.40 10.90 12.00
N GLU A 129 16.56 10.26 12.81
CA GLU A 129 15.15 10.62 12.95
C GLU A 129 15.03 12.11 13.34
N PRO A 130 14.32 12.96 12.57
CA PRO A 130 14.01 14.30 13.00
C PRO A 130 13.08 14.23 14.22
N ARG A 131 13.54 14.63 15.41
CA ARG A 131 12.73 14.64 16.64
C ARG A 131 11.94 15.95 16.79
N GLY A 132 10.78 15.86 17.45
CA GLY A 132 9.95 17.01 17.84
C GLY A 132 9.09 17.56 16.69
N TRP A 133 8.89 18.88 16.62
CA TRP A 133 8.04 19.53 15.61
C TRP A 133 8.51 19.31 14.16
N LYS A 134 9.81 19.04 13.96
CA LYS A 134 10.37 18.68 12.66
C LYS A 134 9.91 17.30 12.15
N PHE A 135 9.47 16.42 13.04
CA PHE A 135 8.87 15.12 12.69
C PHE A 135 7.54 15.29 11.97
N ILE A 136 6.70 16.23 12.44
CA ILE A 136 5.39 16.50 11.84
C ILE A 136 5.56 17.08 10.43
N VAL A 137 6.49 18.02 10.24
CA VAL A 137 6.78 18.59 8.92
C VAL A 137 7.37 17.55 7.96
N PHE A 138 8.26 16.68 8.45
CA PHE A 138 8.79 15.55 7.68
C PHE A 138 7.69 14.55 7.30
N MET A 139 6.78 14.23 8.23
CA MET A 139 5.61 13.40 7.95
C MET A 139 4.73 13.99 6.86
N PHE A 140 4.41 15.29 6.91
CA PHE A 140 3.61 15.93 5.85
C PHE A 140 4.30 15.87 4.48
N HIS A 141 5.63 16.03 4.44
CA HIS A 141 6.38 15.93 3.19
C HIS A 141 6.44 14.49 2.65
N SER A 142 6.67 13.51 3.52
CA SER A 142 6.71 12.08 3.15
C SER A 142 5.33 11.56 2.76
N ILE A 143 4.25 12.04 3.40
CA ILE A 143 2.85 11.77 2.98
C ILE A 143 2.60 12.36 1.59
N TYR A 144 3.08 13.58 1.31
CA TYR A 144 2.91 14.22 0.00
C TYR A 144 3.69 13.48 -1.10
N ASP A 145 4.96 13.15 -0.87
CA ASP A 145 5.77 12.40 -1.84
C ASP A 145 5.23 10.98 -2.06
N SER A 146 4.79 10.30 -1.00
CA SER A 146 4.11 9.00 -1.07
C SER A 146 2.78 9.08 -1.84
N ALA A 147 2.00 10.16 -1.65
CA ALA A 147 0.75 10.38 -2.36
C ALA A 147 0.98 10.68 -3.85
N VAL A 148 2.01 11.46 -4.19
CA VAL A 148 2.40 11.72 -5.57
C VAL A 148 2.86 10.44 -6.27
N LEU A 149 3.64 9.60 -5.60
CA LEU A 149 4.06 8.30 -6.13
C LEU A 149 2.89 7.32 -6.28
N ASN A 150 1.94 7.32 -5.34
CA ASN A 150 0.69 6.57 -5.47
C ASN A 150 -0.14 7.07 -6.67
N LEU A 151 -0.30 8.37 -6.84
CA LEU A 151 -1.00 8.97 -7.96
C LEU A 151 -0.35 8.61 -9.31
N ILE A 152 0.98 8.65 -9.39
CA ILE A 152 1.72 8.22 -10.58
C ILE A 152 1.50 6.73 -10.84
N THR A 153 1.49 5.89 -9.80
CA THR A 153 1.26 4.45 -9.92
C THR A 153 -0.17 4.14 -10.37
N ILE A 154 -1.16 4.82 -9.79
CA ILE A 154 -2.58 4.72 -10.18
C ILE A 154 -2.75 5.19 -11.63
N PHE A 155 -2.12 6.31 -12.01
CA PHE A 155 -2.16 6.82 -13.38
C PHE A 155 -1.61 5.79 -14.37
N TRP A 156 -0.42 5.23 -14.12
CA TRP A 156 0.15 4.20 -14.99
C TRP A 156 -0.67 2.90 -14.99
N THR A 157 -1.28 2.53 -13.87
CA THR A 157 -2.18 1.37 -13.78
C THR A 157 -3.41 1.57 -14.66
N ILE A 158 -4.05 2.74 -14.61
CA ILE A 158 -5.21 3.09 -15.42
C ILE A 158 -4.85 3.20 -16.90
N VAL A 159 -3.70 3.77 -17.24
CA VAL A 159 -3.24 3.91 -18.64
C VAL A 159 -2.89 2.56 -19.26
N LEU A 160 -2.33 1.63 -18.48
CA LEU A 160 -1.91 0.30 -18.97
C LEU A 160 -3.00 -0.76 -18.91
N PHE A 161 -4.05 -0.54 -18.12
CA PHE A 161 -5.18 -1.47 -17.99
C PHE A 161 -5.89 -1.73 -19.35
N PRO A 162 -6.22 -0.72 -20.18
CA PRO A 162 -6.75 -0.95 -21.53
C PRO A 162 -5.76 -1.73 -22.39
N LEU A 163 -4.47 -1.39 -22.32
CA LEU A 163 -3.43 -2.03 -23.14
C LEU A 163 -3.30 -3.54 -22.85
N SER A 164 -3.52 -3.94 -21.60
CA SER A 164 -3.55 -5.36 -21.21
C SER A 164 -4.74 -6.12 -21.78
N PHE A 165 -5.87 -5.44 -22.02
CA PHE A 165 -7.10 -6.06 -22.51
C PHE A 165 -7.07 -6.28 -24.03
N PHE A 166 -6.39 -5.42 -24.79
CA PHE A 166 -6.36 -5.47 -26.26
C PHE A 166 -5.33 -6.44 -26.86
N VAL A 167 -4.33 -6.92 -26.11
CA VAL A 167 -3.29 -7.84 -26.61
C VAL A 167 -3.31 -9.17 -25.85
N PRO A 168 -3.84 -10.26 -26.45
CA PRO A 168 -3.88 -11.58 -25.82
C PRO A 168 -2.48 -12.06 -25.43
N VAL A 169 -2.33 -12.62 -24.22
CA VAL A 169 -1.09 -13.20 -23.65
C VAL A 169 0.04 -12.20 -23.39
N ALA A 170 0.44 -11.37 -24.36
CA ALA A 170 1.50 -10.38 -24.17
C ALA A 170 1.05 -9.19 -23.31
N GLY A 171 -0.21 -8.79 -23.39
CA GLY A 171 -0.80 -7.71 -22.58
C GLY A 171 -0.68 -7.99 -21.07
N PRO A 172 -1.20 -9.13 -20.58
CA PRO A 172 -1.10 -9.49 -19.15
C PRO A 172 0.33 -9.62 -18.63
N VAL A 173 1.27 -10.13 -19.44
CA VAL A 173 2.67 -10.27 -19.06
C VAL A 173 3.34 -8.90 -18.91
N LEU A 174 3.11 -8.00 -19.88
CA LEU A 174 3.61 -6.62 -19.80
C LEU A 174 2.97 -5.87 -18.63
N TYR A 175 1.67 -6.05 -18.41
CA TYR A 175 0.95 -5.48 -17.28
C TYR A 175 1.58 -5.93 -15.95
N ALA A 176 1.75 -7.24 -15.74
CA ALA A 176 2.37 -7.78 -14.53
C ALA A 176 3.80 -7.27 -14.34
N ALA A 177 4.58 -7.15 -15.42
CA ALA A 177 5.94 -6.61 -15.37
C ALA A 177 5.95 -5.13 -14.95
N VAL A 178 5.07 -4.31 -15.52
CA VAL A 178 5.02 -2.88 -15.20
C VAL A 178 4.44 -2.63 -13.82
N VAL A 179 3.30 -3.25 -13.49
CA VAL A 179 2.68 -3.13 -12.17
C VAL A 179 3.62 -3.67 -11.10
N GLY A 180 4.23 -4.83 -11.30
CA GLY A 180 5.24 -5.38 -10.39
C GLY A 180 6.41 -4.42 -10.21
N TYR A 181 6.93 -3.83 -11.29
CA TYR A 181 8.01 -2.84 -11.19
C TYR A 181 7.62 -1.62 -10.36
N PHE A 182 6.44 -1.02 -10.60
CA PHE A 182 5.96 0.11 -9.79
C PHE A 182 5.66 -0.29 -8.34
N PHE A 183 5.17 -1.51 -8.13
CA PHE A 183 4.93 -2.08 -6.80
C PHE A 183 6.24 -2.23 -6.01
N ALA A 184 7.35 -2.61 -6.66
CA ALA A 184 8.66 -2.56 -6.01
C ALA A 184 9.09 -1.13 -5.66
N LEU A 185 8.85 -0.18 -6.57
CA LEU A 185 9.22 1.22 -6.35
C LEU A 185 8.51 1.82 -5.15
N SER A 186 7.24 1.51 -4.91
CA SER A 186 6.51 2.02 -3.75
C SER A 186 7.14 1.62 -2.41
N PHE A 187 7.83 0.47 -2.35
CA PHE A 187 8.54 0.04 -1.14
C PHE A 187 10.00 0.54 -1.07
N LEU A 188 10.67 0.70 -2.21
CA LEU A 188 12.05 1.20 -2.27
C LEU A 188 12.18 2.67 -1.86
N VAL A 189 11.10 3.44 -2.00
CA VAL A 189 11.07 4.87 -1.69
C VAL A 189 11.38 5.14 -0.22
N TYR A 190 10.89 4.32 0.72
CA TYR A 190 11.17 4.50 2.16
C TYR A 190 12.68 4.58 2.45
N SER A 191 13.46 3.62 1.94
CA SER A 191 14.92 3.65 2.11
C SER A 191 15.61 4.74 1.30
N ALA A 192 15.05 5.14 0.16
CA ALA A 192 15.58 6.25 -0.63
C ALA A 192 15.41 7.61 0.07
N GLU A 193 14.28 7.80 0.76
CA GLU A 193 13.99 8.97 1.59
C GLU A 193 14.95 9.03 2.79
N HIS A 194 15.19 7.91 3.47
CA HIS A 194 16.17 7.85 4.58
C HIS A 194 17.58 8.25 4.17
N ARG A 195 17.99 7.89 2.96
CA ARG A 195 19.30 8.21 2.40
C ARG A 195 19.35 9.60 1.75
N CYS A 196 18.26 10.37 1.78
CA CYS A 196 18.12 11.69 1.15
C CYS A 196 18.58 11.70 -0.33
N ILE A 197 18.31 10.61 -1.07
CA ILE A 197 18.78 10.48 -2.45
C ILE A 197 18.02 11.46 -3.35
N ARG A 198 18.74 12.34 -4.05
CA ARG A 198 18.12 13.29 -4.98
C ARG A 198 17.42 12.53 -6.11
N ARG A 199 16.30 13.07 -6.63
CA ARG A 199 15.51 12.47 -7.73
C ARG A 199 16.37 12.05 -8.94
N ARG A 200 17.43 12.82 -9.28
CA ARG A 200 18.37 12.49 -10.37
C ARG A 200 19.22 11.25 -10.07
N GLN A 201 19.72 11.12 -8.83
CA GLN A 201 20.50 9.97 -8.38
C GLN A 201 19.62 8.73 -8.26
N TYR A 202 18.38 8.89 -7.80
CA TYR A 202 17.40 7.79 -7.73
C TYR A 202 17.11 7.21 -9.13
N LYS A 203 16.92 8.07 -10.15
CA LYS A 203 16.77 7.60 -11.54
C LYS A 203 18.00 6.84 -12.05
N LEU A 204 19.21 7.25 -11.68
CA LEU A 204 20.45 6.55 -12.06
C LEU A 204 20.57 5.20 -11.35
N PHE A 205 20.29 5.16 -10.04
CA PHE A 205 20.22 3.93 -9.25
C PHE A 205 19.24 2.92 -9.87
N LEU A 206 18.03 3.37 -10.23
CA LEU A 206 17.05 2.53 -10.87
C LEU A 206 17.52 2.06 -12.25
N ARG A 207 18.13 2.92 -13.07
CA ARG A 207 18.70 2.54 -14.37
C ARG A 207 19.71 1.39 -14.26
N GLY A 208 20.55 1.40 -13.23
CA GLY A 208 21.53 0.34 -12.99
C GLY A 208 20.94 -0.98 -12.48
N ASN A 209 19.77 -0.95 -11.82
CA ASN A 209 19.19 -2.09 -11.11
C ASN A 209 17.80 -2.52 -11.60
N ARG A 210 17.34 -2.03 -12.77
CA ARG A 210 15.96 -2.23 -13.28
C ARG A 210 15.52 -3.69 -13.24
N VAL A 211 16.39 -4.60 -13.65
CA VAL A 211 16.07 -6.03 -13.76
C VAL A 211 15.92 -6.68 -12.38
N LYS A 212 16.75 -6.28 -11.41
CA LYS A 212 16.63 -6.72 -10.00
C LYS A 212 15.34 -6.21 -9.36
N VAL A 213 15.03 -4.92 -9.57
CA VAL A 213 13.79 -4.30 -9.07
C VAL A 213 12.56 -4.96 -9.68
N LEU A 214 12.59 -5.26 -10.98
CA LEU A 214 11.50 -5.96 -11.67
C LEU A 214 11.29 -7.37 -11.10
N GLY A 215 12.36 -8.15 -10.89
CA GLY A 215 12.24 -9.48 -10.28
C GLY A 215 11.66 -9.46 -8.87
N PHE A 216 12.11 -8.52 -8.03
CA PHE A 216 11.55 -8.30 -6.70
C PHE A 216 10.06 -7.94 -6.75
N GLY A 217 9.72 -6.97 -7.60
CA GLY A 217 8.36 -6.46 -7.73
C GLY A 217 7.37 -7.46 -8.31
N LEU A 218 7.82 -8.28 -9.26
CA LEU A 218 7.01 -9.31 -9.88
C LEU A 218 6.71 -10.45 -8.88
N ALA A 219 7.69 -10.83 -8.06
CA ALA A 219 7.45 -11.75 -6.94
C ALA A 219 6.43 -11.17 -5.93
N ALA A 220 6.63 -9.92 -5.53
CA ALA A 220 5.71 -9.23 -4.61
C ALA A 220 4.29 -9.13 -5.19
N TYR A 221 4.16 -8.79 -6.47
CA TYR A 221 2.88 -8.69 -7.17
C TYR A 221 2.16 -10.05 -7.24
N ILE A 222 2.86 -11.12 -7.64
CA ILE A 222 2.25 -12.46 -7.70
C ILE A 222 1.75 -12.89 -6.32
N LEU A 223 2.54 -12.68 -5.26
CA LEU A 223 2.10 -13.04 -3.92
C LEU A 223 0.96 -12.14 -3.41
N SER A 224 0.87 -10.88 -3.86
CA SER A 224 -0.24 -9.98 -3.53
C SER A 224 -1.58 -10.40 -4.15
N LEU A 225 -1.56 -11.28 -5.17
CA LEU A 225 -2.78 -11.85 -5.74
C LEU A 225 -3.51 -12.78 -4.77
N ILE A 226 -2.81 -13.28 -3.75
CA ILE A 226 -3.42 -14.09 -2.69
C ILE A 226 -4.10 -13.12 -1.71
N PRO A 227 -5.44 -13.07 -1.65
CA PRO A 227 -6.14 -12.20 -0.71
C PRO A 227 -5.77 -12.60 0.73
N PHE A 228 -5.76 -11.61 1.63
CA PHE A 228 -5.29 -11.72 3.03
C PHE A 228 -3.79 -11.95 3.24
N ALA A 229 -3.12 -12.75 2.39
CA ALA A 229 -1.67 -12.94 2.48
C ALA A 229 -0.92 -11.60 2.38
N MET A 230 -1.44 -10.68 1.57
CA MET A 230 -0.85 -9.35 1.41
C MET A 230 -0.75 -8.56 2.72
N ILE A 231 -1.68 -8.73 3.67
CA ILE A 231 -1.65 -8.05 4.97
C ILE A 231 -0.37 -8.42 5.73
N LEU A 232 0.00 -9.69 5.67
CA LEU A 232 1.19 -10.24 6.33
C LEU A 232 2.46 -10.03 5.48
N LEU A 233 2.32 -9.95 4.17
CA LEU A 233 3.44 -9.77 3.24
C LEU A 233 3.87 -8.31 3.11
N LEU A 234 3.01 -7.33 3.36
CA LEU A 234 3.35 -5.91 3.24
C LEU A 234 4.55 -5.50 4.10
N PRO A 235 4.60 -5.76 5.43
CA PRO A 235 5.78 -5.41 6.23
C PRO A 235 7.03 -6.22 5.82
N ALA A 236 6.83 -7.45 5.35
CA ALA A 236 7.90 -8.28 4.81
C ALA A 236 8.45 -7.75 3.47
N ALA A 237 7.59 -7.19 2.62
CA ALA A 237 7.93 -6.57 1.35
C ALA A 237 8.70 -5.27 1.58
N VAL A 238 8.25 -4.43 2.52
CA VAL A 238 9.00 -3.23 2.93
C VAL A 238 10.40 -3.62 3.42
N THR A 239 10.50 -4.63 4.30
CA THR A 239 11.78 -5.17 4.79
C THR A 239 12.67 -5.66 3.64
N GLY A 240 12.10 -6.43 2.70
CA GLY A 240 12.83 -6.94 1.54
C GLY A 240 13.29 -5.82 0.59
N ALA A 241 12.49 -4.78 0.42
CA ALA A 241 12.85 -3.62 -0.40
C ALA A 241 14.01 -2.85 0.24
N THR A 242 14.00 -2.68 1.56
CA THR A 242 15.12 -2.08 2.30
C THR A 242 16.41 -2.88 2.11
N VAL A 243 16.35 -4.21 2.20
CA VAL A 243 17.52 -5.08 1.97
C VAL A 243 18.00 -4.97 0.53
N LEU A 244 17.09 -4.99 -0.45
CA LEU A 244 17.42 -4.85 -1.87
C LEU A 244 18.10 -3.51 -2.16
N PHE A 245 17.52 -2.42 -1.64
CA PHE A 245 18.02 -1.08 -1.84
C PHE A 245 19.45 -0.91 -1.32
N ASN A 246 19.69 -1.32 -0.07
CA ASN A 246 20.99 -1.17 0.56
C ASN A 246 22.06 -2.07 -0.11
N ARG A 247 21.74 -3.32 -0.47
CA ARG A 247 22.66 -4.19 -1.24
C ARG A 247 23.03 -3.59 -2.60
N CYS A 248 22.06 -3.01 -3.31
CA CYS A 248 22.31 -2.35 -4.59
C CYS A 248 23.17 -1.09 -4.46
N LEU A 249 23.05 -0.36 -3.33
CA LEU A 249 23.92 0.79 -3.04
C LEU A 249 25.35 0.38 -2.69
N ASP A 250 25.55 -0.68 -1.90
CA ASP A 250 26.88 -1.15 -1.52
C ASP A 250 27.65 -1.68 -2.73
N THR A 251 26.97 -2.39 -3.64
CA THR A 251 27.57 -2.87 -4.90
C THR A 251 28.00 -1.71 -5.81
N GLY A 252 27.31 -0.57 -5.73
CA GLY A 252 27.64 0.64 -6.51
C GLY A 252 28.77 1.49 -5.93
N LYS A 253 29.20 1.25 -4.68
CA LYS A 253 30.38 1.90 -4.07
C LYS A 253 31.68 1.15 -4.30
N GLN A 254 31.60 -0.12 -4.69
CA GLN A 254 32.76 -0.99 -4.93
C GLN A 254 33.24 -1.00 -6.39
N ASN A 255 32.51 -0.34 -7.29
CA ASN A 255 32.88 -0.08 -8.68
C ASN A 255 33.15 1.42 -8.88
#